data_AF-A0A838Q511-F1
#
_entry.id   AF-A0A838Q511-F1
#
_cell.length_a   1.000
_cell.length_b   1.000
_cell.length_c   1.000
_cell.angle_alpha   90.00
_cell.angle_beta   90.00
_cell.angle_gamma   90.00
#
_symmetry.space_group_name_H-M   'P 1'
#
loop_
_entity.id
_entity.type
_entity.pdbx_description
1 polymer ?
#
loop_
_entity_poly.entity_id
_entity_poly.type
_entity_poly.pdbx_seq_one_letter_code
_entity_poly.pdbx_strand_id
1 'polypeptide(L)' 'MKLCDLTQFYSPLSGGVKRYLHQKIAFVQNSRPDDEHVLIVPGAKDEVIATGRSRIYSIRSPVIS' A
#
# COMPACT_ATOMS: atom_id res chain seq x y z
N MET A 1 9.52 -13.47 3.04
CA MET A 1 9.22 -13.27 1.59
C MET A 1 8.90 -11.80 1.33
N LYS A 2 8.93 -11.29 0.09
CA LYS A 2 8.50 -9.92 -0.23
C LYS A 2 7.21 -9.92 -1.06
N LEU A 3 6.15 -9.33 -0.53
CA LEU A 3 4.84 -9.21 -1.16
C LEU A 3 4.69 -7.80 -1.74
N CYS A 4 4.38 -7.70 -3.04
CA CYS A 4 4.16 -6.41 -3.71
C CYS A 4 2.73 -6.34 -4.24
N ASP A 5 1.97 -5.36 -3.77
CA ASP A 5 0.67 -4.99 -4.35
C ASP A 5 0.85 -3.71 -5.17
N LEU A 6 0.38 -3.71 -6.42
CA LEU A 6 0.35 -2.56 -7.32
C LEU A 6 -1.08 -2.33 -7.75
N THR A 7 -1.62 -1.13 -7.56
CA THR A 7 -2.99 -0.82 -7.97
C THR A 7 -3.12 0.63 -8.42
N GLN A 8 -3.97 0.85 -9.44
CA GLN A 8 -4.40 2.17 -9.86
C GLN A 8 -5.71 2.61 -9.18
N PHE A 9 -6.47 1.65 -8.63
CA PHE A 9 -7.75 1.90 -7.93
C PHE A 9 -7.52 2.16 -6.44
N TYR A 10 -6.75 3.20 -6.13
CA TYR A 10 -6.47 3.61 -4.76
C TYR A 10 -6.99 5.02 -4.52
N SER A 11 -8.23 5.10 -4.05
CA SER A 11 -8.84 6.38 -3.67
C SER A 11 -8.29 6.85 -2.31
N PRO A 12 -7.77 8.09 -2.20
CA PRO A 12 -7.34 8.63 -0.92
C PRO A 12 -8.52 8.87 0.04
N LEU A 13 -9.72 9.09 -0.50
CA LEU A 13 -10.93 9.47 0.25
C LEU A 13 -11.58 8.26 0.94
N SER A 14 -12.01 7.25 0.16
CA SER A 14 -12.59 6.00 0.68
C SER A 14 -12.67 4.93 -0.41
N GLY A 15 -12.74 3.65 -0.03
CA GLY A 15 -12.92 2.55 -0.98
C GLY A 15 -12.59 1.16 -0.42
N GLY A 16 -13.23 0.13 -0.98
CA GLY A 16 -12.99 -1.27 -0.59
C GLY A 16 -11.54 -1.70 -0.82
N VAL A 17 -10.92 -1.25 -1.92
CA VAL A 17 -9.53 -1.58 -2.28
C VAL A 17 -8.55 -1.04 -1.22
N LYS A 18 -8.66 0.24 -0.85
CA LYS A 18 -7.81 0.83 0.21
C LYS A 18 -7.96 0.06 1.52
N ARG A 19 -9.20 -0.24 1.94
CA ARG A 19 -9.45 -0.99 3.18
C ARG A 19 -8.81 -2.37 3.16
N TYR A 20 -9.00 -3.12 2.08
CA TYR A 20 -8.43 -4.45 1.92
C TYR A 20 -6.89 -4.43 1.98
N LEU A 21 -6.25 -3.51 1.26
CA LEU A 21 -4.79 -3.38 1.24
C LEU A 21 -4.22 -3.03 2.62
N HIS A 22 -4.88 -2.12 3.35
CA HIS A 22 -4.46 -1.76 4.71
C HIS A 22 -4.66 -2.90 5.72
N GLN A 23 -5.72 -3.69 5.57
CA GLN A 23 -5.90 -4.92 6.37
C GLN A 23 -4.83 -5.97 6.05
N LYS A 24 -4.44 -6.12 4.78
CA LYS A 24 -3.34 -7.00 4.37
C LYS A 24 -2.00 -6.54 4.95
N ILE A 25 -1.72 -5.23 4.94
CA ILE A 25 -0.56 -4.64 5.63
C ILE A 25 -0.58 -5.03 7.11
N ALA A 26 -1.68 -4.79 7.81
CA ALA A 26 -1.80 -5.13 9.22
C ALA A 26 -1.59 -6.63 9.48
N PHE A 27 -2.14 -7.50 8.62
CA PHE A 27 -1.93 -8.94 8.71
C PHE A 27 -0.46 -9.33 8.56
N VAL A 28 0.27 -8.77 7.58
CA VAL A 28 1.70 -9.05 7.41
C VAL A 28 2.51 -8.58 8.63
N GLN A 29 2.20 -7.39 9.15
CA GLN A 29 2.87 -6.84 10.33
C GLN A 29 2.64 -7.70 11.59
N ASN A 30 1.43 -8.21 11.77
CA ASN A 30 1.04 -8.88 13.01
C ASN A 30 1.23 -10.40 12.97
N SER A 31 1.17 -11.03 11.79
CA SER A 31 1.07 -12.49 11.66
C SER A 31 2.18 -13.12 10.84
N ARG A 32 3.02 -12.34 10.16
CA ARG A 32 4.09 -12.86 9.29
C ARG A 32 5.44 -12.18 9.58
N PRO A 33 6.17 -12.55 10.65
CA PRO A 33 7.37 -11.84 11.11
C PRO A 33 8.53 -11.78 10.08
N ASP A 34 8.58 -12.74 9.16
CA ASP A 34 9.65 -12.85 8.15
C ASP A 34 9.23 -12.31 6.76
N ASP A 35 8.01 -11.79 6.65
CA ASP A 35 7.50 -11.20 5.41
C ASP A 35 7.62 -9.67 5.41
N GLU A 36 8.06 -9.14 4.29
CA GLU A 36 8.01 -7.71 3.97
C GLU A 36 6.84 -7.44 3.01
N HIS A 37 6.26 -6.25 3.12
CA HIS A 37 5.19 -5.82 2.22
C HIS A 37 5.50 -4.49 1.55
N VAL A 38 5.15 -4.37 0.27
CA VAL A 38 5.27 -3.16 -0.53
C VAL A 38 3.93 -2.91 -1.19
N LEU A 39 3.43 -1.69 -1.06
CA LEU A 39 2.27 -1.20 -1.76
C LEU A 39 2.68 -0.04 -2.65
N ILE A 40 2.33 -0.10 -3.93
CA ILE A 40 2.55 0.97 -4.91
C ILE A 40 1.18 1.46 -5.39
N VAL A 41 0.94 2.77 -5.24
CA VAL A 41 -0.33 3.43 -5.54
C VAL A 41 -0.12 4.75 -6.29
N PRO A 42 -1.12 5.24 -7.03
CA PRO A 42 -1.08 6.59 -7.55
C PRO A 42 -1.13 7.63 -6.43
N GLY A 43 -0.42 8.74 -6.62
CA GLY A 43 -0.46 9.90 -5.73
C GLY A 43 -0.15 11.21 -6.46
N ALA A 44 -0.31 12.32 -5.74
CA ALA A 44 -0.04 13.66 -6.28
C ALA A 44 1.45 13.96 -6.49
N LYS A 45 2.33 13.20 -5.84
CA LYS A 45 3.78 13.30 -5.90
C LYS A 45 4.41 11.93 -5.63
N ASP A 46 5.67 11.80 -6.01
CA ASP A 46 6.47 10.64 -5.60
C ASP A 46 6.78 10.76 -4.11
N GLU A 47 6.39 9.77 -3.32
CA GLU A 47 6.66 9.73 -1.89
C GLU A 47 6.70 8.28 -1.38
N VAL A 48 7.34 8.10 -0.22
CA VAL A 48 7.37 6.83 0.49
C VAL A 48 6.97 7.01 1.95
N ILE A 49 6.11 6.13 2.43
CA ILE A 49 5.72 6.01 3.84
C ILE A 49 6.16 4.63 4.33
N ALA A 50 7.02 4.58 5.35
CA ALA A 50 7.47 3.32 5.94
C ALA A 50 6.79 3.09 7.30
N THR A 51 6.19 1.92 7.48
CA THR A 51 5.60 1.49 8.75
C THR A 51 6.06 0.07 9.05
N GLY A 52 6.97 -0.09 10.01
CA GLY A 52 7.57 -1.39 10.33
C GLY A 52 8.18 -2.05 9.09
N ARG A 53 7.67 -3.24 8.73
CA ARG A 53 8.11 -4.05 7.59
C ARG A 53 7.33 -3.80 6.28
N SER A 54 6.55 -2.71 6.23
CA SER A 54 5.71 -2.34 5.10
C SER A 54 6.13 -0.99 4.53
N ARG A 55 6.10 -0.86 3.20
CA ARG A 55 6.39 0.40 2.50
C ARG A 55 5.27 0.80 1.54
N ILE A 56 4.76 1.98 1.82
CA ILE A 56 3.90 2.96 1.14
C ILE A 56 4.46 3.74 -0.05
N TYR A 57 4.57 3.26 -1.28
CA TYR A 57 5.01 4.12 -2.39
C TYR A 57 3.82 4.77 -3.09
N SER A 58 3.74 6.09 -3.04
CA SER A 58 2.89 6.85 -3.95
C SER A 58 3.73 7.31 -5.13
N ILE A 59 3.28 7.06 -6.35
CA ILE A 59 3.94 7.49 -7.58
C ILE A 59 3.10 8.57 -8.25
N ARG A 60 3.74 9.66 -8.66
CA ARG A 60 3.07 10.79 -9.31
C ARG A 60 2.36 10.33 -10.58
N SER A 61 1.04 10.22 -10.52
CA SER A 61 0.22 9.69 -11.59
C SER A 61 -1.26 10.09 -11.44
N PRO A 62 -2.08 9.98 -12.50
CA PRO A 62 -3.51 10.25 -12.40
C PRO A 62 -4.17 9.35 -11.35
N VAL A 63 -4.91 9.97 -10.43
CA VAL A 63 -5.71 9.23 -9.44
C VAL A 63 -6.99 8.77 -10.11
N ILE A 64 -7.27 7.47 -10.05
CA ILE A 64 -8.55 6.88 -10.45
C ILE A 64 -9.28 6.46 -9.17
N SER A 65 -10.46 7.03 -8.95
CA SER A 65 -11.29 6.85 -7.75
C SER A 65 -12.72 6.49 -8.12
#